data_AF-A0A527HG31-F1
#
_entry.id   AF-A0A527HG31-F1
#
_cell.length_a   1.000
_cell.length_b   1.000
_cell.length_c   1.000
_cell.angle_alpha   90.00
_cell.angle_beta   90.00
_cell.angle_gamma   90.00
#
_symmetry.space_group_name_H-M   'P 1'
#
loop_
_entity.id
_entity.type
_entity.pdbx_description
1 polymer ?
#
loop_
_entity_poly.entity_id
_entity_poly.type
_entity_poly.pdbx_seq_one_letter_code
_entity_poly.pdbx_strand_id
1 'polypeptide(L)'
;MAAVMALSATLTGPLVLPGTQAHAAEIAVTVRERLSNYGGWRTSARFGDVWVPSVRTEWRPYTEGRWVWTDDGWYWQSTEPFGDVVYHYGRWAYDPDFGWVWIAGDQWAPAWVVWRQGGNDVGWAPAPPDVGVAFDDAWWCFVPVAAIGAVDLVRVVRPVQENVVIMRNTTIINQTVVVNNAPRVRLGNQVVAINAGPRLQQLPKPVIESIKAAKLVPPRKGVFASARLDVSRGAEIKRLAGNTKGNGQILAGPK
;
A
#
# COMPACT_ATOMS: atom_id res chain seq x y z
N MET A 1 -18.93 -59.66 34.59
CA MET A 1 -19.79 -58.48 34.38
C MET A 1 -18.87 -57.27 34.27
N ALA A 2 -18.65 -56.76 33.06
CA ALA A 2 -17.75 -55.64 32.80
C ALA A 2 -18.57 -54.36 32.56
N ALA A 3 -18.22 -53.31 33.28
CA ALA A 3 -18.79 -51.98 33.15
C ALA A 3 -18.16 -51.26 31.94
N VAL A 4 -18.97 -50.53 31.16
CA VAL A 4 -18.49 -49.55 30.19
C VAL A 4 -19.24 -48.25 30.42
N MET A 5 -18.51 -47.26 30.95
CA MET A 5 -18.89 -45.86 31.00
C MET A 5 -18.63 -45.25 29.62
N ALA A 6 -19.67 -44.75 28.95
CA ALA A 6 -19.52 -43.91 27.76
C ALA A 6 -19.47 -42.44 28.21
N LEU A 7 -18.30 -41.83 28.04
CA LEU A 7 -18.07 -40.41 28.26
C LEU A 7 -18.57 -39.64 27.02
N SER A 8 -19.67 -38.90 27.14
CA SER A 8 -20.11 -37.95 26.11
C SER A 8 -19.25 -36.70 26.18
N ALA A 9 -18.33 -36.53 25.23
CA ALA A 9 -17.59 -35.29 25.04
C ALA A 9 -18.39 -34.37 24.11
N THR A 10 -19.01 -33.33 24.65
CA THR A 10 -19.56 -32.22 23.83
C THR A 10 -18.42 -31.33 23.37
N LEU A 11 -18.07 -31.41 22.09
CA LEU A 11 -17.19 -30.46 21.41
C LEU A 11 -17.92 -29.12 21.24
N THR A 12 -17.74 -28.20 22.17
CA THR A 12 -18.10 -26.79 22.00
C THR A 12 -17.01 -26.08 21.18
N GLY A 13 -17.07 -26.24 19.86
CA GLY A 13 -16.33 -25.36 18.94
C GLY A 13 -17.00 -23.98 18.87
N PRO A 14 -16.25 -22.88 18.69
CA PRO A 14 -16.84 -21.57 18.52
C PRO A 14 -17.73 -21.53 17.26
N LEU A 15 -18.94 -21.00 17.42
CA LEU A 15 -19.92 -20.83 16.34
C LEU A 15 -19.41 -19.74 15.38
N VAL A 16 -18.79 -20.14 14.27
CA VAL A 16 -18.50 -19.22 13.16
C VAL A 16 -19.80 -19.01 12.39
N LEU A 17 -20.31 -17.78 12.37
CA LEU A 17 -21.56 -17.44 11.67
C LEU A 17 -21.42 -17.75 10.17
N PRO A 18 -22.36 -18.51 9.55
CA PRO A 18 -22.28 -18.92 8.15
C PRO A 18 -22.11 -17.76 7.15
N GLY A 19 -22.62 -16.57 7.48
CA GLY A 19 -22.60 -15.40 6.60
C GLY A 19 -21.22 -14.74 6.42
N THR A 20 -20.30 -14.89 7.38
CA THR A 20 -18.98 -14.22 7.31
C THR A 20 -18.04 -14.91 6.32
N GLN A 21 -18.10 -16.25 6.26
CA GLN A 21 -17.32 -17.03 5.28
C GLN A 21 -17.87 -16.88 3.86
N ALA A 22 -19.20 -16.88 3.70
CA ALA A 22 -19.84 -16.71 2.39
C ALA A 22 -19.51 -15.35 1.75
N HIS A 23 -19.58 -14.26 2.52
CA HIS A 23 -19.27 -12.92 2.00
C HIS A 23 -17.78 -12.74 1.65
N ALA A 24 -16.86 -13.28 2.47
CA ALA A 24 -15.43 -13.25 2.17
C ALA A 24 -15.09 -14.08 0.92
N ALA A 25 -15.75 -15.21 0.71
CA ALA A 25 -15.58 -16.04 -0.48
C ALA A 25 -16.11 -15.35 -1.75
N GLU A 26 -17.28 -14.71 -1.68
CA GLU A 26 -17.88 -13.96 -2.79
C GLU A 26 -17.01 -12.77 -3.24
N ILE A 27 -16.47 -12.04 -2.27
CA ILE A 27 -15.47 -11.00 -2.48
C ILE A 27 -14.24 -11.55 -3.20
N ALA A 28 -13.71 -12.69 -2.74
CA ALA A 28 -12.54 -13.32 -3.33
C ALA A 28 -12.80 -13.75 -4.78
N VAL A 29 -13.99 -14.28 -5.09
CA VAL A 29 -14.41 -14.65 -6.45
C VAL A 29 -14.47 -13.40 -7.35
N THR A 30 -15.11 -12.32 -6.88
CA THR A 30 -15.27 -11.09 -7.65
C THR A 30 -13.91 -10.44 -7.98
N VAL A 31 -12.99 -10.42 -7.02
CA VAL A 31 -11.62 -9.94 -7.24
C VAL A 31 -10.89 -10.83 -8.24
N ARG A 32 -11.02 -12.16 -8.12
CA ARG A 32 -10.39 -13.12 -9.05
C ARG A 32 -10.84 -12.93 -10.48
N GLU A 33 -12.14 -12.86 -10.71
CA GLU A 33 -12.73 -12.66 -12.03
C GLU A 33 -12.30 -11.32 -12.62
N ARG A 34 -12.38 -10.25 -11.83
CA ARG A 34 -12.01 -8.91 -12.27
C ARG A 34 -10.54 -8.83 -12.70
N LEU A 35 -9.63 -9.41 -11.92
CA LEU A 35 -8.19 -9.39 -12.20
C LEU A 35 -7.79 -10.36 -13.32
N SER A 36 -8.58 -11.41 -13.60
CA SER A 36 -8.30 -12.36 -14.69
C SER A 36 -8.32 -11.71 -16.08
N ASN A 37 -8.97 -10.55 -16.23
CA ASN A 37 -8.94 -9.78 -17.48
C ASN A 37 -7.62 -9.04 -17.73
N TYR A 38 -6.77 -8.89 -16.72
CA TYR A 38 -5.57 -8.06 -16.77
C TYR A 38 -4.29 -8.81 -16.38
N GLY A 39 -4.37 -10.13 -16.21
CA GLY A 39 -3.28 -10.95 -15.70
C GLY A 39 -3.75 -12.38 -15.43
N GLY A 40 -2.88 -13.20 -14.83
CA GLY A 40 -3.16 -14.60 -14.54
C GLY A 40 -2.92 -14.95 -13.08
N TRP A 41 -3.83 -15.72 -12.49
CA TRP A 41 -3.62 -16.34 -11.19
C TRP A 41 -2.66 -17.53 -11.30
N ARG A 42 -1.72 -17.64 -10.36
CA ARG A 42 -0.66 -18.65 -10.29
C ARG A 42 -0.45 -19.08 -8.84
N THR A 43 0.17 -20.23 -8.66
CA THR A 43 0.61 -20.68 -7.34
C THR A 43 2.12 -20.51 -7.23
N SER A 44 2.54 -19.53 -6.44
CA SER A 44 3.92 -19.32 -6.01
C SER A 44 4.26 -20.30 -4.89
N ALA A 45 5.42 -20.95 -4.98
CA ALA A 45 5.93 -21.80 -3.91
C ALA A 45 6.19 -21.00 -2.61
N ARG A 46 6.41 -19.69 -2.74
CA ARG A 46 6.75 -18.80 -1.63
C ARG A 46 5.53 -18.08 -1.06
N PHE A 47 4.62 -17.63 -1.93
CA PHE A 47 3.49 -16.77 -1.55
C PHE A 47 2.12 -17.43 -1.67
N GLY A 48 2.05 -18.67 -2.14
CA GLY A 48 0.78 -19.36 -2.37
C GLY A 48 0.04 -18.79 -3.58
N ASP A 49 -1.26 -18.54 -3.45
CA ASP A 49 -2.08 -18.01 -4.54
C ASP A 49 -1.75 -16.54 -4.82
N VAL A 50 -1.29 -16.26 -6.03
CA VAL A 50 -0.85 -14.92 -6.45
C VAL A 50 -1.41 -14.55 -7.80
N TRP A 51 -1.59 -13.25 -8.02
CA TRP A 51 -1.94 -12.71 -9.33
C TRP A 51 -0.72 -12.09 -10.01
N VAL A 52 -0.49 -12.45 -11.27
CA VAL A 52 0.60 -11.95 -12.10
C VAL A 52 0.01 -11.02 -13.17
N PRO A 53 0.36 -9.72 -13.20
CA PRO A 53 -0.17 -8.76 -14.15
C PRO A 53 0.36 -9.01 -15.57
N SER A 54 -0.48 -8.79 -16.57
CA SER A 54 -0.08 -8.72 -17.98
C SER A 54 0.31 -7.28 -18.32
N VAL A 55 1.60 -6.95 -18.13
CA VAL A 55 2.15 -5.59 -18.25
C VAL A 55 3.41 -5.57 -19.11
N ARG A 56 3.86 -4.37 -19.50
CA ARG A 56 5.15 -4.19 -20.21
C ARG A 56 6.34 -4.60 -19.35
N THR A 57 7.44 -5.01 -19.98
CA THR A 57 8.65 -5.53 -19.30
C THR A 57 9.21 -4.61 -18.21
N GLU A 58 9.29 -3.30 -18.48
CA GLU A 58 9.84 -2.31 -17.54
C GLU A 58 8.81 -1.81 -16.51
N TRP A 59 7.66 -2.47 -16.40
CA TRP A 59 6.62 -2.08 -15.46
C TRP A 59 7.02 -2.43 -14.03
N ARG A 60 6.69 -1.54 -13.09
CA ARG A 60 6.83 -1.78 -11.66
C ARG A 60 5.60 -1.26 -10.92
N PRO A 61 5.18 -1.90 -9.82
CA PRO A 61 4.09 -1.39 -9.00
C PRO A 61 4.35 0.06 -8.58
N TYR A 62 3.27 0.85 -8.50
CA TYR A 62 3.35 2.26 -8.09
C TYR A 62 4.19 3.14 -9.04
N THR A 63 4.11 2.92 -10.36
CA THR A 63 4.75 3.79 -11.36
C THR A 63 3.77 4.45 -12.33
N GLU A 64 2.67 3.79 -12.67
CA GLU A 64 1.64 4.31 -13.60
C GLU A 64 0.50 4.98 -12.83
N GLY A 65 0.67 6.28 -12.59
CA GLY A 65 -0.26 7.07 -11.80
C GLY A 65 0.42 8.26 -11.14
N ARG A 66 -0.13 8.68 -10.00
CA ARG A 66 0.42 9.77 -9.20
C ARG A 66 0.18 9.60 -7.70
N TRP A 67 1.06 10.24 -6.92
CA TRP A 67 0.84 10.45 -5.50
C TRP A 67 -0.11 11.64 -5.25
N VAL A 68 -1.07 11.45 -4.35
CA VAL A 68 -2.00 12.49 -3.88
C VAL A 68 -1.84 12.62 -2.37
N TRP A 69 -1.70 13.84 -1.86
CA TRP A 69 -1.66 14.08 -0.43
C TRP A 69 -3.07 14.11 0.17
N THR A 70 -3.30 13.38 1.27
CA THR A 70 -4.62 13.27 1.90
C THR A 70 -4.55 13.47 3.42
N ASP A 71 -5.72 13.51 4.06
CA ASP A 71 -5.87 13.44 5.51
C ASP A 71 -5.48 12.08 6.12
N ASP A 72 -5.17 11.08 5.28
CA ASP A 72 -4.63 9.77 5.69
C ASP A 72 -3.21 9.52 5.13
N GLY A 73 -2.50 10.60 4.76
CA GLY A 73 -1.15 10.53 4.19
C GLY A 73 -1.13 10.41 2.67
N TRP A 74 -0.10 9.77 2.12
CA TRP A 74 0.07 9.64 0.66
C TRP A 74 -0.87 8.56 0.10
N TYR A 75 -1.76 8.95 -0.80
CA TYR A 75 -2.64 8.05 -1.53
C TYR A 75 -2.06 7.79 -2.93
N TRP A 76 -1.98 6.52 -3.34
CA TRP A 76 -1.64 6.17 -4.71
C TRP A 76 -2.87 6.25 -5.60
N GLN A 77 -2.88 7.17 -6.56
CA GLN A 77 -3.89 7.22 -7.62
C GLN A 77 -3.33 6.59 -8.89
N SER A 78 -3.61 5.31 -9.09
CA SER A 78 -3.23 4.57 -10.31
C SER A 78 -4.09 4.99 -11.52
N THR A 79 -3.50 4.89 -12.71
CA THR A 79 -4.21 4.97 -14.01
C THR A 79 -4.52 3.59 -14.60
N GLU A 80 -4.12 2.52 -13.93
CA GLU A 80 -4.26 1.14 -14.39
C GLU A 80 -5.65 0.60 -14.06
N PRO A 81 -6.24 -0.25 -14.92
CA PRO A 81 -7.63 -0.70 -14.78
C PRO A 81 -7.87 -1.62 -13.57
N PHE A 82 -6.79 -2.20 -13.02
CA PHE A 82 -6.79 -3.04 -11.82
C PHE A 82 -6.37 -2.28 -10.54
N GLY A 83 -5.99 -1.01 -10.67
CA GLY A 83 -5.27 -0.27 -9.63
C GLY A 83 -6.09 -0.01 -8.36
N ASP A 84 -7.40 0.08 -8.49
CA ASP A 84 -8.31 0.30 -7.36
C ASP A 84 -8.40 -0.88 -6.39
N VAL A 85 -8.04 -2.07 -6.84
CA VAL A 85 -7.91 -3.26 -6.00
C VAL A 85 -6.46 -3.42 -5.54
N VAL A 86 -5.54 -3.58 -6.48
CA VAL A 86 -4.23 -4.16 -6.17
C VAL A 86 -3.31 -3.24 -5.37
N TYR A 87 -3.51 -1.91 -5.43
CA TYR A 87 -2.70 -0.97 -4.66
C TYR A 87 -3.20 -0.70 -3.25
N HIS A 88 -4.44 -1.13 -2.96
CA HIS A 88 -5.14 -0.78 -1.73
C HIS A 88 -5.55 -2.00 -0.90
N TYR A 89 -5.76 -3.17 -1.51
CA TYR A 89 -6.30 -4.38 -0.86
C TYR A 89 -5.37 -5.61 -0.98
N GLY A 90 -4.09 -5.45 -0.70
CA GLY A 90 -3.13 -6.55 -0.83
C GLY A 90 -1.69 -6.08 -0.84
N ARG A 91 -0.80 -6.96 -1.27
CA ARG A 91 0.65 -6.75 -1.22
C ARG A 91 1.29 -7.08 -2.55
N TRP A 92 2.13 -6.18 -3.02
CA TRP A 92 3.04 -6.49 -4.11
C TRP A 92 4.33 -7.10 -3.54
N ALA A 93 4.81 -8.16 -4.19
CA ALA A 93 6.09 -8.79 -3.91
C ALA A 93 6.76 -9.20 -5.22
N TYR A 94 8.07 -9.41 -5.18
CA TYR A 94 8.80 -9.97 -6.31
C TYR A 94 9.05 -11.46 -6.09
N ASP A 95 8.63 -12.26 -7.06
CA ASP A 95 8.83 -13.69 -7.15
C ASP A 95 9.83 -13.97 -8.30
N PRO A 96 10.95 -14.67 -8.06
CA PRO A 96 11.94 -14.95 -9.11
C PRO A 96 11.37 -15.71 -10.32
N ASP A 97 10.33 -16.53 -10.14
CA ASP A 97 9.75 -17.34 -11.20
C ASP A 97 8.71 -16.57 -12.02
N PHE A 98 8.09 -15.55 -11.43
CA PHE A 98 6.94 -14.84 -12.02
C PHE A 98 7.12 -13.32 -12.17
N GLY A 99 8.18 -12.73 -11.61
CA GLY A 99 8.37 -11.29 -11.54
C GLY A 99 7.51 -10.64 -10.45
N TRP A 100 6.92 -9.48 -10.74
CA TRP A 100 6.02 -8.82 -9.80
C TRP A 100 4.70 -9.59 -9.66
N VAL A 101 4.38 -9.98 -8.43
CA VAL A 101 3.17 -10.70 -8.09
C VAL A 101 2.39 -9.96 -7.01
N TRP A 102 1.07 -10.10 -7.07
CA TRP A 102 0.17 -9.52 -6.10
C TRP A 102 -0.47 -10.62 -5.23
N ILE A 103 -0.39 -10.42 -3.91
CA ILE A 103 -1.00 -11.26 -2.88
C ILE A 103 -2.23 -10.54 -2.37
N ALA A 104 -3.38 -11.21 -2.44
CA ALA A 104 -4.65 -10.65 -1.99
C ALA A 104 -4.65 -10.34 -0.48
N GLY A 105 -5.31 -9.26 -0.10
CA GLY A 105 -5.58 -8.89 1.27
C GLY A 105 -6.97 -8.27 1.43
N ASP A 106 -7.45 -8.18 2.66
CA ASP A 106 -8.77 -7.63 2.99
C ASP A 106 -8.70 -6.27 3.71
N GLN A 107 -7.50 -5.89 4.15
CA GLN A 107 -7.23 -4.59 4.75
C GLN A 107 -7.01 -3.54 3.66
N TRP A 108 -7.75 -2.44 3.77
CA TRP A 108 -7.56 -1.27 2.92
C TRP A 108 -6.47 -0.34 3.49
N ALA A 109 -5.65 0.23 2.62
CA ALA A 109 -4.79 1.37 2.95
C ALA A 109 -4.64 2.33 1.76
N PRO A 110 -4.27 3.62 2.00
CA PRO A 110 -4.03 4.57 0.92
C PRO A 110 -2.90 4.14 -0.03
N ALA A 111 -1.91 3.44 0.50
CA ALA A 111 -0.89 2.70 -0.24
C ALA A 111 -0.14 1.73 0.69
N TRP A 112 0.39 0.65 0.12
CA TRP A 112 1.16 -0.35 0.83
C TRP A 112 2.65 -0.29 0.46
N VAL A 113 3.28 0.85 0.78
CA VAL A 113 4.69 1.13 0.44
C VAL A 113 5.51 1.53 1.66
N VAL A 114 6.82 1.36 1.56
CA VAL A 114 7.81 1.97 2.43
C VAL A 114 8.50 3.09 1.69
N TRP A 115 8.88 4.14 2.42
CA TRP A 115 9.43 5.35 1.83
C TRP A 115 10.88 5.57 2.24
N ARG A 116 11.64 6.24 1.36
CA ARG A 116 12.97 6.75 1.63
C ARG A 116 13.18 8.11 0.99
N GLN A 117 14.12 8.88 1.51
CA GLN A 117 14.48 10.18 0.96
C GLN A 117 15.94 10.50 1.24
N GLY A 118 16.51 11.41 0.45
CA GLY A 118 17.87 11.91 0.61
C GLY A 118 18.44 12.45 -0.69
N GLY A 119 19.43 13.33 -0.58
CA GLY A 119 19.88 14.13 -1.72
C GLY A 119 18.70 14.92 -2.32
N ASN A 120 18.49 14.75 -3.63
CA ASN A 120 17.39 15.39 -4.37
C ASN A 120 16.28 14.40 -4.76
N ASP A 121 16.27 13.19 -4.22
CA ASP A 121 15.34 12.14 -4.61
C ASP A 121 14.49 11.66 -3.44
N VAL A 122 13.27 11.28 -3.77
CA VAL A 122 12.34 10.55 -2.91
C VAL A 122 12.05 9.22 -3.59
N GLY A 123 11.99 8.17 -2.79
CA GLY A 123 11.68 6.85 -3.30
C GLY A 123 10.70 6.08 -2.44
N TRP A 124 10.08 5.09 -3.09
CA TRP A 124 9.17 4.15 -2.46
C TRP A 124 9.42 2.75 -3.01
N ALA A 125 9.11 1.75 -2.20
CA ALA A 125 9.06 0.36 -2.63
C ALA A 125 7.81 -0.30 -2.04
N PRO A 126 7.19 -1.26 -2.75
CA PRO A 126 6.12 -2.05 -2.16
C PRO A 126 6.51 -2.72 -0.85
N ALA A 127 5.58 -2.77 0.10
CA ALA A 127 5.74 -3.52 1.35
C ALA A 127 5.17 -4.95 1.17
N PRO A 128 6.01 -5.99 1.01
CA PRO A 128 5.55 -7.37 0.87
C PRO A 128 4.95 -7.90 2.19
N PRO A 129 4.18 -9.01 2.16
CA PRO A 129 3.56 -9.57 3.36
C PRO A 129 4.59 -10.14 4.34
N ASP A 130 5.67 -10.73 3.81
CA ASP A 130 6.65 -11.44 4.61
C ASP A 130 7.72 -10.54 5.23
N VAL A 131 7.99 -10.83 6.50
CA VAL A 131 9.02 -10.21 7.31
C VAL A 131 10.36 -10.90 7.09
N GLY A 132 11.34 -10.20 6.51
CA GLY A 132 12.71 -10.71 6.32
C GLY A 132 13.16 -10.87 4.88
N VAL A 133 12.37 -10.40 3.91
CA VAL A 133 12.81 -10.29 2.52
C VAL A 133 13.85 -9.18 2.41
N ALA A 134 15.05 -9.50 1.92
CA ALA A 134 16.00 -8.48 1.50
C ALA A 134 15.39 -7.73 0.30
N PHE A 135 15.21 -6.42 0.45
CA PHE A 135 14.76 -5.58 -0.66
C PHE A 135 15.89 -5.47 -1.66
N ASP A 136 15.63 -5.90 -2.88
CA ASP A 136 16.53 -5.59 -3.99
C ASP A 136 16.46 -4.08 -4.28
N ASP A 137 17.61 -3.47 -4.54
CA ASP A 137 17.69 -2.07 -4.95
C ASP A 137 16.78 -1.79 -6.16
N ALA A 138 16.61 -2.75 -7.07
CA ALA A 138 15.77 -2.65 -8.25
C ALA A 138 14.26 -2.47 -7.96
N TRP A 139 13.82 -2.83 -6.75
CA TRP A 139 12.42 -2.72 -6.34
C TRP A 139 12.00 -1.31 -5.99
N TRP A 140 12.98 -0.44 -5.72
CA TRP A 140 12.73 0.95 -5.39
C TRP A 140 12.43 1.77 -6.64
N CYS A 141 11.35 2.53 -6.58
CA CYS A 141 11.07 3.60 -7.54
C CYS A 141 11.56 4.91 -6.93
N PHE A 142 12.20 5.74 -7.74
CA PHE A 142 12.67 7.06 -7.33
C PHE A 142 12.20 8.12 -8.31
N VAL A 143 11.97 9.32 -7.79
CA VAL A 143 11.76 10.53 -8.56
C VAL A 143 12.54 11.68 -7.91
N PRO A 144 12.90 12.72 -8.67
CA PRO A 144 13.31 13.98 -8.07
C PRO A 144 12.24 14.46 -7.09
N VAL A 145 12.64 15.00 -5.93
CA VAL A 145 11.72 15.58 -4.94
C VAL A 145 10.80 16.62 -5.59
N ALA A 146 11.32 17.39 -6.55
CA ALA A 146 10.56 18.37 -7.32
C ALA A 146 9.38 17.77 -8.13
N ALA A 147 9.43 16.47 -8.41
CA ALA A 147 8.49 15.76 -9.28
C ALA A 147 7.59 14.76 -8.53
N ILE A 148 7.65 14.67 -7.20
CA ILE A 148 6.83 13.73 -6.41
C ILE A 148 5.31 13.91 -6.65
N GLY A 149 4.88 15.14 -6.96
CA GLY A 149 3.50 15.49 -7.28
C GLY A 149 3.16 15.46 -8.78
N ALA A 150 4.03 14.91 -9.64
CA ALA A 150 3.79 14.86 -11.08
C ALA A 150 2.47 14.13 -11.40
N VAL A 151 1.77 14.59 -12.44
CA VAL A 151 0.49 14.01 -12.87
C VAL A 151 0.65 12.60 -13.42
N ASP A 152 1.77 12.34 -14.09
CA ASP A 152 2.12 11.06 -14.69
C ASP A 152 3.55 10.69 -14.26
N LEU A 153 3.66 9.94 -13.15
CA LEU A 153 4.95 9.64 -12.53
C LEU A 153 5.85 8.80 -13.44
N VAL A 154 5.29 7.96 -14.30
CA VAL A 154 6.08 7.06 -15.16
C VAL A 154 7.08 7.82 -16.03
N ARG A 155 6.79 9.10 -16.36
CA ARG A 155 7.66 9.96 -17.18
C ARG A 155 8.84 10.56 -16.43
N VAL A 156 8.79 10.57 -15.10
CA VAL A 156 9.78 11.20 -14.22
C VAL A 156 10.44 10.20 -13.26
N VAL A 157 9.98 8.95 -13.26
CA VAL A 157 10.63 7.86 -12.54
C VAL A 157 12.04 7.65 -13.08
N ARG A 158 13.00 7.60 -12.17
CA ARG A 158 14.40 7.31 -12.46
C ARG A 158 14.53 5.91 -13.07
N PRO A 159 15.40 5.73 -14.06
CA PRO A 159 15.79 4.40 -14.56
C PRO A 159 16.29 3.51 -13.41
N VAL A 160 15.96 2.22 -13.45
CA VAL A 160 16.33 1.24 -12.41
C VAL A 160 17.85 1.18 -12.20
N GLN A 161 18.62 1.42 -13.26
CA GLN A 161 20.08 1.40 -13.24
C GLN A 161 20.68 2.46 -12.31
N GLU A 162 19.96 3.55 -12.04
CA GLU A 162 20.40 4.61 -11.12
C GLU A 162 20.18 4.22 -9.64
N ASN A 163 19.36 3.21 -9.36
CA ASN A 163 18.95 2.86 -8.00
C ASN A 163 20.15 2.61 -7.08
N VAL A 164 21.20 1.93 -7.55
CA VAL A 164 22.39 1.63 -6.73
C VAL A 164 23.03 2.92 -6.18
N VAL A 165 23.07 3.99 -6.98
CA VAL A 165 23.63 5.28 -6.56
C VAL A 165 22.66 6.01 -5.64
N ILE A 166 21.38 6.06 -6.00
CA ILE A 166 20.37 6.77 -5.21
C ILE A 166 20.18 6.11 -3.83
N MET A 167 20.22 4.78 -3.76
CA MET A 167 20.13 4.00 -2.52
C MET A 167 21.25 4.36 -1.52
N ARG A 168 22.46 4.65 -2.00
CA ARG A 168 23.58 5.09 -1.14
C ARG A 168 23.39 6.50 -0.57
N ASN A 169 22.63 7.35 -1.25
CA ASN A 169 22.42 8.76 -0.91
C ASN A 169 21.09 9.03 -0.19
N THR A 170 20.32 7.97 0.08
CA THR A 170 18.97 8.08 0.67
C THR A 170 18.86 7.18 1.90
N THR A 171 17.93 7.51 2.79
CA THR A 171 17.66 6.73 4.00
C THR A 171 16.16 6.48 4.12
N ILE A 172 15.79 5.34 4.72
CA ILE A 172 14.40 5.01 5.02
C ILE A 172 13.77 6.09 5.90
N ILE A 173 12.55 6.52 5.55
CA ILE A 173 11.78 7.45 6.37
C ILE A 173 11.17 6.66 7.53
N ASN A 174 11.85 6.66 8.67
CA ASN A 174 11.42 5.97 9.88
C ASN A 174 10.69 6.91 10.84
N GLN A 175 9.60 7.53 10.37
CA GLN A 175 8.78 8.40 11.22
C GLN A 175 7.83 7.54 12.07
N THR A 176 8.02 7.60 13.39
CA THR A 176 7.26 6.80 14.39
C THR A 176 5.86 7.34 14.67
N VAL A 177 5.58 8.59 14.31
CA VAL A 177 4.27 9.23 14.48
C VAL A 177 3.62 9.33 13.10
N VAL A 178 2.96 8.26 12.69
CA VAL A 178 2.19 8.21 11.45
C VAL A 178 0.80 8.76 11.71
N VAL A 179 0.23 9.36 10.68
CA VAL A 179 -1.21 9.54 10.53
C VAL A 179 -1.90 8.19 10.84
N ASN A 180 -2.75 8.15 11.87
CA ASN A 180 -3.74 7.08 12.12
C ASN A 180 -3.25 5.61 12.12
N ASN A 181 -2.52 5.16 13.15
CA ASN A 181 -2.31 3.71 13.42
C ASN A 181 -1.80 2.89 12.21
N ALA A 182 -1.01 3.50 11.32
CA ALA A 182 -0.59 2.82 10.10
C ALA A 182 0.15 1.50 10.41
N PRO A 183 -0.19 0.41 9.71
CA PRO A 183 0.44 -0.89 9.85
C PRO A 183 1.96 -0.81 9.61
N ARG A 184 2.73 -1.74 10.19
CA ARG A 184 4.20 -1.76 10.11
C ARG A 184 4.70 -2.98 9.35
N VAL A 185 5.86 -2.85 8.71
CA VAL A 185 6.56 -3.93 8.02
C VAL A 185 8.01 -4.01 8.51
N ARG A 186 8.60 -5.20 8.54
CA ARG A 186 10.01 -5.40 8.92
C ARG A 186 10.90 -5.43 7.68
N LEU A 187 11.83 -4.46 7.60
CA LEU A 187 12.85 -4.33 6.57
C LEU A 187 14.21 -4.68 7.17
N GLY A 188 14.72 -5.89 6.92
CA GLY A 188 15.92 -6.38 7.60
C GLY A 188 15.77 -6.30 9.13
N ASN A 189 16.64 -5.52 9.78
CA ASN A 189 16.63 -5.31 11.23
C ASN A 189 15.75 -4.13 11.70
N GLN A 190 15.06 -3.44 10.78
CA GLN A 190 14.23 -2.27 11.08
C GLN A 190 12.75 -2.61 10.98
N VAL A 191 11.93 -2.04 11.88
CA VAL A 191 10.47 -2.06 11.76
C VAL A 191 10.00 -0.68 11.32
N VAL A 192 9.45 -0.59 10.12
CA VAL A 192 9.12 0.66 9.45
C VAL A 192 7.61 0.76 9.29
N ALA A 193 7.06 1.94 9.51
CA ALA A 193 5.64 2.15 9.29
C ALA A 193 5.33 2.26 7.79
N ILE A 194 4.27 1.59 7.36
CA ILE A 194 3.81 1.61 5.98
C ILE A 194 3.20 2.98 5.70
N ASN A 195 3.49 3.49 4.51
CA ASN A 195 2.99 4.75 3.98
C ASN A 195 3.43 5.99 4.76
N ALA A 196 4.49 5.87 5.56
CA ALA A 196 5.14 6.97 6.27
C ALA A 196 6.06 7.78 5.32
N GLY A 197 5.48 8.38 4.27
CA GLY A 197 6.22 9.16 3.29
C GLY A 197 6.70 10.53 3.79
N PRO A 198 7.36 11.32 2.92
CA PRO A 198 7.81 12.65 3.30
C PRO A 198 6.65 13.49 3.82
N ARG A 199 6.88 14.23 4.90
CA ARG A 199 5.88 15.17 5.41
C ARG A 199 5.73 16.29 4.41
N LEU A 200 4.49 16.61 4.03
CA LEU A 200 4.23 17.68 3.07
C LEU A 200 4.95 18.99 3.45
N GLN A 201 5.04 19.34 4.74
CA GLN A 201 5.67 20.58 5.23
C GLN A 201 7.20 20.58 5.12
N GLN A 202 7.82 19.41 4.96
CA GLN A 202 9.26 19.27 4.79
C GLN A 202 9.67 19.40 3.32
N LEU A 203 8.71 19.43 2.39
CA LEU A 203 8.97 19.61 0.97
C LEU A 203 9.16 21.10 0.62
N PRO A 204 9.91 21.42 -0.45
CA PRO A 204 10.04 22.80 -0.90
C PRO A 204 8.67 23.40 -1.28
N LYS A 205 8.46 24.69 -1.00
CA LYS A 205 7.18 25.37 -1.23
C LYS A 205 6.60 25.19 -2.64
N PRO A 206 7.38 25.33 -3.74
CA PRO A 206 6.84 25.08 -5.09
C PRO A 206 6.34 23.64 -5.30
N VAL A 207 6.94 22.68 -4.62
CA VAL A 207 6.53 21.26 -4.65
C VAL A 207 5.23 21.07 -3.89
N ILE A 208 5.10 21.68 -2.70
CA ILE A 208 3.85 21.65 -1.94
C ILE A 208 2.70 22.21 -2.77
N GLU A 209 2.93 23.30 -3.50
CA GLU A 209 1.94 23.93 -4.37
C GLU A 209 1.53 23.02 -5.53
N SER A 210 2.48 22.31 -6.15
CA SER A 210 2.22 21.40 -7.28
C SER A 210 1.51 20.10 -6.89
N ILE A 211 1.70 19.60 -5.66
CA ILE A 211 1.10 18.33 -5.20
C ILE A 211 -0.43 18.43 -5.19
N LYS A 212 -1.12 17.48 -5.81
CA LYS A 212 -2.58 17.34 -5.65
C LYS A 212 -2.90 16.91 -4.23
N ALA A 213 -3.89 17.55 -3.61
CA ALA A 213 -4.40 17.18 -2.30
C ALA A 213 -5.93 17.00 -2.31
N ALA A 214 -6.43 16.11 -1.46
CA ALA A 214 -7.86 15.84 -1.35
C ALA A 214 -8.21 15.25 0.02
N LYS A 215 -9.46 15.43 0.45
CA LYS A 215 -10.00 14.63 1.57
C LYS A 215 -10.32 13.23 1.06
N LEU A 216 -9.82 12.22 1.77
CA LEU A 216 -9.95 10.81 1.41
C LEU A 216 -11.18 10.21 2.09
N VAL A 217 -11.98 9.49 1.30
CA VAL A 217 -13.08 8.69 1.82
C VAL A 217 -12.86 7.24 1.37
N PRO A 218 -12.34 6.38 2.26
CA PRO A 218 -12.15 4.97 1.95
C PRO A 218 -13.48 4.29 1.60
N PRO A 219 -13.45 3.20 0.82
CA PRO A 219 -14.63 2.37 0.60
C PRO A 219 -15.14 1.78 1.92
N ARG A 220 -16.40 1.33 1.90
CA ARG A 220 -16.95 0.57 3.03
C ARG A 220 -16.17 -0.73 3.20
N LYS A 221 -15.99 -1.17 4.45
CA LYS A 221 -15.34 -2.45 4.75
C LYS A 221 -16.02 -3.59 3.96
N GLY A 222 -15.20 -4.40 3.28
CA GLY A 222 -15.68 -5.49 2.41
C GLY A 222 -15.97 -5.07 0.95
N VAL A 223 -15.92 -3.79 0.61
CA VAL A 223 -16.15 -3.31 -0.77
C VAL A 223 -14.82 -3.00 -1.45
N PHE A 224 -14.51 -3.74 -2.51
CA PHE A 224 -13.27 -3.59 -3.29
C PHE A 224 -13.45 -2.54 -4.38
N ALA A 225 -13.11 -1.30 -4.08
CA ALA A 225 -13.27 -0.15 -4.97
C ALA A 225 -12.21 0.93 -4.71
N SER A 226 -12.12 1.91 -5.62
CA SER A 226 -11.33 3.13 -5.40
C SER A 226 -11.90 3.93 -4.23
N ALA A 227 -11.01 4.54 -3.45
CA ALA A 227 -11.42 5.58 -2.51
C ALA A 227 -11.90 6.82 -3.26
N ARG A 228 -12.85 7.55 -2.67
CA ARG A 228 -13.30 8.83 -3.21
C ARG A 228 -12.37 9.93 -2.72
N LEU A 229 -11.88 10.75 -3.66
CA LEU A 229 -11.06 11.93 -3.38
C LEU A 229 -11.88 13.21 -3.54
N ASP A 230 -12.16 13.88 -2.43
CA ASP A 230 -12.80 15.20 -2.43
C ASP A 230 -11.73 16.30 -2.57
N VAL A 231 -11.47 16.68 -3.82
CA VAL A 231 -10.47 17.68 -4.19
C VAL A 231 -10.84 19.10 -3.76
N SER A 232 -12.13 19.38 -3.52
CA SER A 232 -12.58 20.71 -3.06
C SER A 232 -12.01 21.05 -1.69
N ARG A 233 -11.72 20.02 -0.88
CA ARG A 233 -11.08 20.11 0.43
C ARG A 233 -9.55 20.16 0.38
N GLY A 234 -8.93 20.08 -0.81
CA GLY A 234 -7.48 19.94 -0.96
C GLY A 234 -6.66 21.04 -0.28
N ALA A 235 -7.09 22.31 -0.42
CA ALA A 235 -6.42 23.44 0.23
C ALA A 235 -6.49 23.35 1.77
N GLU A 236 -7.64 22.92 2.30
CA GLU A 236 -7.84 22.67 3.73
C GLU A 236 -6.90 21.56 4.22
N ILE A 237 -6.81 20.44 3.49
CA ILE A 237 -5.92 19.32 3.84
C ILE A 237 -4.45 19.75 3.86
N LYS A 238 -3.98 20.53 2.87
CA LYS A 238 -2.60 21.05 2.88
C LYS A 238 -2.33 21.93 4.10
N ARG A 239 -3.29 22.79 4.47
CA ARG A 239 -3.18 23.69 5.64
C ARG A 239 -3.15 22.91 6.96
N LEU A 240 -4.02 21.91 7.13
CA LEU A 240 -4.08 21.08 8.34
C LEU A 240 -2.77 20.33 8.58
N ALA A 241 -2.15 19.83 7.51
CA ALA A 241 -0.85 19.20 7.60
C ALA A 241 0.23 20.21 8.09
N GLY A 242 0.12 21.49 7.72
CA GLY A 242 0.97 22.60 8.20
C GLY A 242 0.91 22.87 9.71
N ASN A 243 -0.24 22.56 10.34
CA ASN A 243 -0.50 22.87 11.74
C ASN A 243 -0.09 21.77 12.72
N THR A 244 0.32 20.58 12.25
CA THR A 244 0.75 19.45 13.10
C THR A 244 2.16 19.64 13.72
N LYS A 245 2.60 20.89 13.91
CA LYS A 245 3.78 21.22 14.72
C LYS A 245 3.38 21.23 16.20
N GLY A 246 3.37 20.05 16.82
CA GLY A 246 3.19 19.88 18.25
C GLY A 246 1.87 19.18 18.62
N ASN A 247 1.99 18.04 19.30
CA ASN A 247 0.93 17.22 19.90
C ASN A 247 0.09 16.38 18.92
N GLY A 248 0.41 15.08 18.91
CA GLY A 248 -0.29 14.04 18.17
C GLY A 248 -1.69 13.75 18.66
N GLN A 249 -2.65 14.57 18.29
CA GLN A 249 -4.06 14.18 18.18
C GLN A 249 -4.65 14.87 16.95
N ILE A 250 -4.91 14.10 15.90
CA ILE A 250 -5.93 14.47 14.92
C ILE A 250 -7.22 13.76 15.33
N LEU A 251 -8.25 14.58 15.40
CA LEU A 251 -9.61 14.31 15.83
C LEU A 251 -10.16 13.02 15.22
N ALA A 252 -10.58 12.10 16.08
CA ALA A 252 -11.50 11.05 15.71
C ALA A 252 -12.78 11.70 15.15
N GLY A 253 -13.09 11.46 13.88
CA GLY A 253 -14.43 11.72 13.35
C GLY A 253 -15.45 10.84 14.09
N PRO A 254 -16.72 11.29 14.22
CA PRO A 254 -17.71 10.58 15.02
C PRO A 254 -17.99 9.19 14.43
N LYS A 255 -18.20 8.26 15.36
CA LYS A 255 -18.49 6.83 15.14
C LYS A 255 -19.69 6.59 14.22
#